data_AF-A0A661THK2-F1
#
_entry.id   AF-A0A661THK2-F1
#
_cell.length_a   1.000
_cell.length_b   1.000
_cell.length_c   1.000
_cell.angle_alpha   90.00
_cell.angle_beta   90.00
_cell.angle_gamma   90.00
#
_symmetry.space_group_name_H-M   'P 1'
#
loop_
_entity.id
_entity.type
_entity.pdbx_description
1 polymer ?
#
loop_
_entity_poly.entity_id
_entity_poly.type
_entity_poly.pdbx_seq_one_letter_code
_entity_poly.pdbx_strand_id
1 'polypeptide(L)' 'MANGIVKWFNDKKGFGFIEQEDGPDVFVHHSGINANGFRSLNEGDRVTFDIEQGP' A
#
# COMPACT_ATOMS: atom_id res chain seq x y z
N MET A 1 -6.21 -9.11 7.53
CA MET A 1 -4.78 -8.78 7.58
C MET A 1 -4.02 -9.66 6.60
N ALA A 2 -3.43 -9.04 5.59
CA ALA A 2 -2.51 -9.60 4.61
C ALA A 2 -1.13 -8.93 4.75
N ASN A 3 -0.10 -9.58 4.23
CA ASN A 3 1.26 -9.05 4.18
C ASN A 3 1.72 -8.90 2.73
N GLY A 4 2.67 -8.01 2.52
CA GLY A 4 3.24 -7.79 1.20
C GLY A 4 4.43 -6.85 1.20
N ILE A 5 4.95 -6.61 0.01
CA ILE A 5 6.04 -5.69 -0.27
C ILE A 5 5.52 -4.55 -1.14
N VAL A 6 5.84 -3.31 -0.79
CA VAL A 6 5.47 -2.15 -1.59
C VAL A 6 6.20 -2.24 -2.93
N LYS A 7 5.43 -2.45 -4.00
CA LYS A 7 5.96 -2.60 -5.36
C LYS A 7 6.38 -1.26 -5.94
N TRP A 8 5.59 -0.23 -5.68
CA TRP A 8 5.90 1.17 -5.93
C TRP A 8 4.83 2.06 -5.28
N PHE A 9 5.20 3.29 -4.97
CA PHE A 9 4.27 4.33 -4.54
C PHE A 9 4.64 5.66 -5.19
N ASN A 10 3.64 6.42 -5.64
CA ASN A 10 3.85 7.73 -6.22
C ASN A 10 3.37 8.82 -5.26
N ASP A 11 4.30 9.46 -4.57
CA ASP A 11 4.01 10.52 -3.59
C ASP A 11 3.23 11.70 -4.16
N LYS A 12 3.49 12.05 -5.43
CA LYS A 12 2.82 13.17 -6.08
C LYS A 12 1.37 12.85 -6.40
N LYS A 13 1.08 11.59 -6.72
CA LYS A 13 -0.28 11.12 -7.05
C LYS A 13 -1.04 10.56 -5.85
N GLY A 14 -0.34 10.20 -4.77
CA GLY A 14 -0.93 9.67 -3.55
C GLY A 14 -1.44 8.22 -3.67
N PHE A 15 -0.89 7.42 -4.59
CA PHE A 15 -1.26 6.02 -4.73
C PHE A 15 -0.12 5.15 -5.23
N GLY A 16 -0.26 3.84 -5.04
CA GLY A 16 0.71 2.82 -5.42
C GLY A 16 0.12 1.43 -5.46
N PHE A 17 1.00 0.44 -5.51
CA PHE A 17 0.64 -0.97 -5.42
C PHE A 17 1.55 -1.71 -4.44
N ILE A 18 0.97 -2.69 -3.77
CA ILE A 18 1.63 -3.63 -2.87
C ILE A 18 1.53 -5.00 -3.50
N GLU A 19 2.67 -5.66 -3.69
CA GLU A 19 2.73 -7.07 -4.08
C GLU A 19 2.38 -7.92 -2.86
N GLN A 20 1.27 -8.67 -2.93
CA GLN A 20 0.86 -9.59 -1.87
C GLN A 20 1.78 -10.81 -1.81
N GLU A 21 2.00 -11.34 -0.60
CA GLU A 21 2.71 -12.62 -0.46
C GLU A 21 1.92 -13.79 -1.09
N ASP A 22 0.59 -13.78 -0.93
CA ASP A 22 -0.31 -14.85 -1.38
C ASP A 22 -1.51 -14.31 -2.17
N GLY A 23 -1.26 -13.60 -3.29
CA GLY A 23 -2.35 -13.06 -4.10
C GLY A 23 -1.94 -12.10 -5.21
N PRO A 24 -2.92 -11.44 -5.86
CA PRO A 24 -2.66 -10.40 -6.84
C PRO A 24 -2.14 -9.12 -6.18
N ASP A 25 -1.52 -8.24 -6.96
CA ASP A 25 -1.13 -6.90 -6.49
C ASP A 25 -2.37 -6.13 -5.97
N VAL A 26 -2.19 -5.43 -4.86
CA VAL A 26 -3.22 -4.64 -4.20
C VAL A 26 -2.95 -3.17 -4.41
N PHE A 27 -3.97 -2.46 -4.88
CA PHE A 27 -3.93 -1.01 -4.97
C PHE A 27 -3.96 -0.39 -3.57
N VAL A 28 -3.13 0.63 -3.34
CA VAL A 28 -3.11 1.40 -2.09
C VAL A 28 -3.22 2.90 -2.38
N HIS A 29 -4.12 3.56 -1.67
CA HIS A 29 -4.29 5.02 -1.69
C HIS A 29 -3.75 5.63 -0.40
N HIS A 30 -3.21 6.85 -0.46
CA HIS A 30 -2.61 7.53 0.69
C HIS A 30 -3.60 7.71 1.86
N SER A 31 -4.92 7.73 1.59
CA SER A 31 -5.94 7.81 2.64
C SER A 31 -5.94 6.59 3.55
N GLY A 32 -5.52 5.42 3.06
CA GLY A 32 -5.44 4.16 3.81
C GLY A 32 -4.12 3.93 4.54
N ILE A 33 -3.12 4.81 4.36
CA ILE A 33 -1.84 4.69 5.06
C ILE A 33 -1.98 5.26 6.48
N ASN A 34 -1.73 4.41 7.47
CA ASN A 34 -1.71 4.81 8.87
C ASN A 34 -0.32 5.35 9.25
N ALA A 35 -0.11 6.65 9.01
CA ALA A 35 1.12 7.35 9.38
C ALA A 35 0.81 8.74 9.96
N ASN A 36 1.64 9.17 10.92
CA ASN A 36 1.62 10.54 11.43
C ASN A 36 2.38 11.45 10.46
N GLY A 37 1.69 12.43 9.86
CA GLY A 37 2.29 13.35 8.89
C GLY A 37 2.08 12.93 7.44
N PHE A 38 3.15 12.96 6.63
CA PHE A 38 3.06 12.64 5.20
C PHE A 38 2.80 11.15 5.00
N ARG A 39 1.71 10.82 4.31
CA ARG A 39 1.24 9.44 4.09
C ARG A 39 1.84 8.87 2.82
N SER A 40 2.98 8.21 2.97
CA SER A 40 3.79 7.63 1.88
C SER A 40 4.31 6.24 2.24
N LEU A 41 4.74 5.49 1.23
CA LEU A 41 5.38 4.18 1.32
C LEU A 41 6.64 4.18 0.46
N ASN A 42 7.71 3.55 0.91
CA ASN A 42 8.90 3.36 0.07
C ASN A 42 8.83 2.03 -0.67
N GLU A 43 9.30 2.01 -1.91
CA GLU A 43 9.46 0.76 -2.67
C GLU A 43 10.36 -0.22 -1.90
N GLY A 44 9.91 -1.48 -1.79
CA GLY A 44 10.60 -2.53 -1.04
C GLY A 44 10.21 -2.61 0.44
N ASP A 45 9.43 -1.67 0.97
CA ASP A 45 8.97 -1.74 2.37
C ASP A 45 8.05 -2.94 2.57
N ARG A 46 8.24 -3.67 3.68
CA ARG A 46 7.31 -4.73 4.11
C ARG A 46 6.17 -4.12 4.90
N VAL A 47 4.95 -4.45 4.51
CA VAL A 47 3.73 -3.88 5.06
C VAL A 47 2.72 -4.96 5.42
N THR A 48 1.94 -4.68 6.45
CA THR A 48 0.74 -5.44 6.81
C THR A 48 -0.46 -4.52 6.61
N PHE A 49 -1.51 -5.03 5.97
CA PHE A 49 -2.67 -4.24 5.58
C PHE A 49 -3.95 -5.09 5.61
N ASP A 50 -5.10 -4.42 5.63
CA ASP A 50 -6.39 -5.05 5.40
C ASP A 50 -6.86 -4.72 3.98
N ILE A 51 -7.41 -5.72 3.30
CA ILE A 51 -7.91 -5.58 1.93
C ILE A 51 -9.40 -5.30 2.03
N GLU A 52 -9.81 -4.13 1.56
CA GLU A 52 -11.21 -3.76 1.43
C GLU A 52 -11.60 -3.80 -0.06
N GLN A 53 -12.80 -4.30 -0.35
CA GLN A 53 -13.38 -4.14 -1.69
C GLN A 53 -13.83 -2.70 -1.84
N GLY A 54 -13.14 -1.94 -2.69
CA GLY A 54 -13.54 -0.57 -3.03
C GLY A 54 -14.92 -0.52 -3.71
N PRO A 55 -15.62 0.63 -3.67
CA PRO A 55 -16.89 0.82 -4.36
C PRO A 55 -16.77 0.73 -5.89
#